data_AF-A0A954TZJ4-F1
#
_entry.id   AF-A0A954TZJ4-F1
#
_cell.length_a   1.000
_cell.length_b   1.000
_cell.length_c   1.000
_cell.angle_alpha   90.00
_cell.angle_beta   90.00
_cell.angle_gamma   90.00
#
_symmetry.space_group_name_H-M   'P 1'
#
loop_
_entity.id
_entity.type
_entity.pdbx_description
1 polymer ?
#
loop_
_entity_poly.entity_id
_entity_poly.type
_entity_poly.pdbx_seq_one_letter_code
_entity_poly.pdbx_strand_id
1 'polypeptide(L)'
;MSEGEGMIRRLFLLLLCGLIVGCSGSADKKPSTLAPADFDEAAMDAAIERARSEVDQFIAKFERGEGSQFAVKVPIEDGDHTEHFWLTNIRYEDGVFHGEIGNEPGVVKTVKLGQEWSIPKQEITDWIYMDDGRMYGNYTIRPLLDSMPPAQAKHIRRILAEDEVAEE
;
A
#
# COMPACT_ATOMS: atom_id res chain seq x y z
N MET A 1 -18.27 22.04 -2.28
CA MET A 1 -17.12 21.19 -2.66
C MET A 1 -16.88 20.20 -1.53
N SER A 2 -17.54 19.04 -1.53
CA SER A 2 -17.28 17.97 -0.55
C SER A 2 -17.97 16.68 -0.99
N GLU A 3 -17.69 16.21 -2.19
CA GLU A 3 -18.17 14.88 -2.66
C GLU A 3 -17.04 14.03 -3.24
N GLY A 4 -15.96 14.65 -3.77
CA GLY A 4 -14.79 13.93 -4.29
C GLY A 4 -13.86 13.33 -3.23
N GLU A 5 -13.60 14.05 -2.13
CA GLU A 5 -12.68 13.59 -1.08
C GLU A 5 -13.19 12.37 -0.30
N GLY A 6 -14.53 12.25 -0.15
CA GLY A 6 -15.17 11.10 0.49
C GLY A 6 -15.21 9.85 -0.38
N MET A 7 -15.24 10.01 -1.70
CA MET A 7 -15.32 8.89 -2.65
C MET A 7 -13.97 8.15 -2.75
N ILE A 8 -12.85 8.89 -2.75
CA ILE A 8 -11.49 8.35 -2.77
C ILE A 8 -11.19 7.58 -1.46
N ARG A 9 -11.59 8.15 -0.32
CA ARG A 9 -11.51 7.50 1.01
C ARG A 9 -12.32 6.20 1.08
N ARG A 10 -13.50 6.14 0.43
CA ARG A 10 -14.36 4.95 0.37
C ARG A 10 -13.86 3.88 -0.60
N LEU A 11 -13.19 4.25 -1.68
CA LEU A 11 -12.66 3.28 -2.66
C LEU A 11 -11.43 2.52 -2.12
N PHE A 12 -10.55 3.18 -1.36
CA PHE A 12 -9.45 2.49 -0.66
C PHE A 12 -9.96 1.50 0.40
N LEU A 13 -11.07 1.83 1.08
CA LEU A 13 -11.74 0.93 2.04
C LEU A 13 -12.42 -0.28 1.35
N LEU A 14 -12.99 -0.12 0.16
CA LEU A 14 -13.73 -1.19 -0.52
C LEU A 14 -12.84 -2.20 -1.25
N LEU A 15 -11.62 -1.82 -1.66
CA LEU A 15 -10.66 -2.79 -2.20
C LEU A 15 -10.05 -3.71 -1.12
N LEU A 16 -10.26 -3.39 0.18
CA LEU A 16 -9.82 -4.22 1.32
C LEU A 16 -10.97 -4.85 2.15
N CYS A 17 -12.23 -4.42 1.99
CA CYS A 17 -13.34 -4.91 2.84
C CYS A 17 -14.60 -5.42 2.10
N GLY A 18 -14.61 -5.48 0.77
CA GLY A 18 -15.79 -5.92 0.02
C GLY A 18 -15.94 -7.44 -0.13
N LEU A 19 -16.46 -8.14 0.88
CA LEU A 19 -17.34 -9.33 0.75
C LEU A 19 -17.77 -9.81 2.15
N ILE A 20 -18.79 -9.18 2.73
CA ILE A 20 -19.54 -9.74 3.86
C ILE A 20 -20.74 -10.48 3.29
N VAL A 21 -20.62 -11.79 3.10
CA VAL A 21 -21.76 -12.71 3.19
C VAL A 21 -21.30 -13.95 3.98
N GLY A 22 -21.64 -13.94 5.27
CA GLY A 22 -22.02 -15.09 6.08
C GLY A 22 -21.05 -16.26 6.25
N CYS A 23 -20.29 -16.25 7.36
CA CYS A 23 -20.34 -17.34 8.34
C CYS A 23 -19.74 -16.86 9.68
N SER A 24 -20.43 -17.16 10.78
CA SER A 24 -20.06 -16.78 12.14
C SER A 24 -18.69 -17.31 12.53
N GLY A 25 -17.77 -16.40 12.77
CA GLY A 25 -16.46 -16.64 13.35
C GLY A 25 -15.77 -15.29 13.48
N SER A 26 -15.73 -14.72 14.68
CA SER A 26 -14.84 -13.60 14.98
C SER A 26 -13.41 -14.11 14.91
N ALA A 27 -12.89 -14.23 13.68
CA ALA A 27 -11.46 -14.23 13.47
C ALA A 27 -10.99 -12.83 13.87
N ASP A 28 -10.14 -12.75 14.87
CA ASP A 28 -9.39 -11.53 15.19
C ASP A 28 -8.76 -11.03 13.89
N LYS A 29 -9.39 -10.03 13.27
CA LYS A 29 -8.85 -9.40 12.07
C LYS A 29 -7.62 -8.65 12.53
N LYS A 30 -6.45 -9.25 12.33
CA LYS A 30 -5.18 -8.54 12.51
C LYS A 30 -5.24 -7.24 11.69
N PRO A 31 -4.78 -6.11 12.25
CA PRO A 31 -4.69 -4.85 11.54
C PRO A 31 -3.98 -5.02 10.19
N SER A 32 -4.51 -4.43 9.11
CA SER A 32 -3.94 -4.55 7.76
C SER A 32 -2.55 -3.91 7.61
N THR A 33 -2.18 -3.11 8.59
CA THR A 33 -0.92 -2.40 8.77
C THR A 33 0.18 -3.30 9.36
N LEU A 34 -0.18 -4.45 9.93
CA LEU A 34 0.75 -5.47 10.37
C LEU A 34 0.89 -6.54 9.29
N ALA A 35 2.13 -6.89 8.97
CA ALA A 35 2.38 -8.06 8.15
C ALA A 35 1.98 -9.35 8.92
N PRO A 36 1.55 -10.43 8.22
CA PRO A 36 1.44 -11.76 8.80
C PRO A 36 2.76 -12.19 9.47
N ALA A 37 2.75 -13.20 10.35
CA ALA A 37 3.97 -13.62 11.05
C ALA A 37 4.81 -14.64 10.26
N ASP A 38 4.26 -15.18 9.18
CA ASP A 38 4.72 -16.38 8.48
C ASP A 38 5.05 -16.13 7.00
N PHE A 39 5.45 -14.90 6.64
CA PHE A 39 5.95 -14.60 5.30
C PHE A 39 7.43 -14.94 5.14
N ASP A 40 7.87 -15.10 3.91
CA ASP A 40 9.29 -15.21 3.56
C ASP A 40 9.96 -13.84 3.70
N GLU A 41 10.78 -13.68 4.74
CA GLU A 41 11.49 -12.43 5.05
C GLU A 41 12.41 -11.98 3.91
N ALA A 42 13.15 -12.91 3.30
CA ALA A 42 14.05 -12.58 2.20
C ALA A 42 13.28 -12.09 0.96
N ALA A 43 12.12 -12.69 0.69
CA ALA A 43 11.24 -12.23 -0.38
C ALA A 43 10.59 -10.86 -0.06
N MET A 44 10.30 -10.58 1.21
CA MET A 44 9.80 -9.27 1.65
C MET A 44 10.88 -8.19 1.50
N ASP A 45 12.10 -8.45 1.93
CA ASP A 45 13.22 -7.52 1.79
C ASP A 45 13.51 -7.22 0.32
N ALA A 46 13.55 -8.26 -0.53
CA ALA A 46 13.70 -8.09 -1.98
C ALA A 46 12.56 -7.24 -2.60
N ALA A 47 11.32 -7.41 -2.12
CA ALA A 47 10.20 -6.60 -2.57
C ALA A 47 10.34 -5.12 -2.16
N ILE A 48 10.82 -4.84 -0.95
CA ILE A 48 11.09 -3.48 -0.46
C ILE A 48 12.23 -2.84 -1.25
N GLU A 49 13.33 -3.56 -1.45
CA GLU A 49 14.47 -3.09 -2.25
C GLU A 49 14.03 -2.74 -3.67
N ARG A 50 13.24 -3.61 -4.30
CA ARG A 50 12.70 -3.36 -5.63
C ARG A 50 11.82 -2.11 -5.66
N ALA A 51 10.89 -1.97 -4.71
CA ALA A 51 10.04 -0.78 -4.60
C ALA A 51 10.88 0.50 -4.53
N ARG A 52 11.94 0.51 -3.72
CA ARG A 52 12.86 1.65 -3.61
C ARG A 52 13.64 1.90 -4.90
N SER A 53 14.08 0.86 -5.59
CA SER A 53 14.82 0.99 -6.86
C SER A 53 13.98 1.58 -7.99
N GLU A 54 12.66 1.35 -7.96
CA GLU A 54 11.73 1.79 -9.00
C GLU A 54 10.91 3.04 -8.62
N VAL A 55 11.11 3.61 -7.43
CA VAL A 55 10.33 4.74 -6.92
C VAL A 55 10.38 5.98 -7.83
N ASP A 56 11.48 6.18 -8.56
CA ASP A 56 11.62 7.33 -9.46
C ASP A 56 10.68 7.21 -10.68
N GLN A 57 10.33 5.99 -11.10
CA GLN A 57 9.33 5.77 -12.16
C GLN A 57 7.92 6.11 -11.65
N PHE A 58 7.60 5.70 -10.41
CA PHE A 58 6.38 6.07 -9.73
C PHE A 58 6.24 7.59 -9.59
N ILE A 59 7.29 8.28 -9.14
CA ILE A 59 7.32 9.74 -9.02
C ILE A 59 7.07 10.39 -10.38
N ALA A 60 7.74 9.92 -11.43
CA ALA A 60 7.57 10.48 -12.76
C ALA A 60 6.13 10.32 -13.29
N LYS A 61 5.47 9.18 -13.04
CA LYS A 61 4.05 8.96 -13.35
C LYS A 61 3.13 9.87 -12.54
N PHE A 62 3.41 10.01 -11.24
CA PHE A 62 2.67 10.87 -10.32
C PHE A 62 2.71 12.34 -10.74
N GLU A 63 3.91 12.87 -11.03
CA GLU A 63 4.10 14.27 -11.43
C GLU A 63 3.45 14.60 -12.78
N ARG A 64 3.37 13.63 -13.70
CA ARG A 64 2.65 13.79 -14.97
C ARG A 64 1.14 13.63 -14.83
N GLY A 65 0.65 13.18 -13.67
CA GLY A 65 -0.77 12.86 -13.47
C GLY A 65 -1.24 11.67 -14.31
N GLU A 66 -0.35 10.74 -14.65
CA GLU A 66 -0.63 9.57 -15.48
C GLU A 66 -1.03 8.38 -14.60
N GLY A 67 -2.33 8.18 -14.43
CA GLY A 67 -2.89 7.12 -13.60
C GLY A 67 -3.72 7.68 -12.47
N SER A 68 -3.98 6.86 -11.46
CA SER A 68 -4.83 7.21 -10.33
C SER A 68 -4.45 6.45 -9.06
N GLN A 69 -5.05 6.81 -7.93
CA GLN A 69 -4.87 6.11 -6.65
C GLN A 69 -3.39 5.99 -6.20
N PHE A 70 -2.59 7.03 -6.48
CA PHE A 70 -1.21 7.10 -6.03
C PHE A 70 -1.11 7.07 -4.51
N ALA A 71 -0.30 6.15 -3.99
CA ALA A 71 0.01 6.06 -2.56
C ALA A 71 1.42 5.46 -2.36
N VAL A 72 2.06 5.81 -1.24
CA VAL A 72 3.34 5.22 -0.82
C VAL A 72 3.15 4.50 0.51
N LYS A 73 3.81 3.36 0.72
CA LYS A 73 3.74 2.63 1.98
C LYS A 73 4.94 2.98 2.85
N VAL A 74 4.69 3.28 4.11
CA VAL A 74 5.70 3.80 5.04
C VAL A 74 5.76 2.98 6.30
N PRO A 75 6.96 2.62 6.80
CA PRO A 75 7.12 2.08 8.14
C PRO A 75 6.96 3.21 9.17
N ILE A 76 6.23 2.96 10.26
CA ILE A 76 6.16 3.84 11.42
C ILE A 76 6.42 3.01 12.67
N GLU A 77 7.38 3.47 13.46
CA GLU A 77 7.83 2.82 14.69
C GLU A 77 7.20 3.49 15.93
N ASP A 78 6.83 2.68 16.91
CA ASP A 78 6.37 3.09 18.24
C ASP A 78 6.91 2.09 19.29
N GLY A 79 8.10 2.39 19.82
CA GLY A 79 8.84 1.47 20.68
C GLY A 79 9.30 0.24 19.89
N ASP A 80 8.95 -0.96 20.38
CA ASP A 80 9.29 -2.24 19.75
C ASP A 80 8.28 -2.66 18.65
N HIS A 81 7.37 -1.77 18.27
CA HIS A 81 6.34 -2.03 17.27
C HIS A 81 6.60 -1.25 16.00
N THR A 82 6.46 -1.92 14.86
CA THR A 82 6.48 -1.31 13.54
C THR A 82 5.23 -1.70 12.79
N GLU A 83 4.53 -0.70 12.26
CA GLU A 83 3.40 -0.88 11.36
C GLU A 83 3.67 -0.19 10.03
N HIS A 84 3.12 -0.76 8.94
CA HIS A 84 3.23 -0.21 7.60
C HIS A 84 1.93 0.42 7.16
N PHE A 85 1.96 1.73 6.91
CA PHE A 85 0.78 2.50 6.54
C PHE A 85 0.87 2.95 5.09
N TRP A 86 -0.26 2.97 4.38
CA TRP A 86 -0.33 3.72 3.13
C TRP A 86 -0.46 5.21 3.45
N LEU A 87 0.37 6.05 2.84
CA LEU A 87 0.14 7.48 2.71
C LEU A 87 -0.64 7.75 1.43
N THR A 88 -1.75 8.46 1.60
CA THR A 88 -2.64 8.90 0.51
C THR A 88 -2.63 10.42 0.41
N ASN A 89 -3.32 10.99 -0.58
CA ASN A 89 -3.33 12.45 -0.83
C ASN A 89 -1.90 13.03 -0.93
N ILE A 90 -1.02 12.28 -1.59
CA ILE A 90 0.42 12.55 -1.52
C ILE A 90 0.80 13.80 -2.30
N ARG A 91 1.88 14.44 -1.84
CA ARG A 91 2.67 15.46 -2.53
C ARG A 91 4.13 15.01 -2.48
N TYR A 92 4.92 15.42 -3.46
CA TYR A 92 6.35 15.12 -3.52
C TYR A 92 7.12 16.41 -3.77
N GLU A 93 8.05 16.74 -2.86
CA GLU A 93 8.92 17.91 -2.96
C GLU A 93 10.26 17.62 -2.29
N ASP A 94 11.35 18.09 -2.89
CA ASP A 94 12.71 18.03 -2.33
C ASP A 94 13.15 16.65 -1.78
N GLY A 95 12.71 15.56 -2.43
CA GLY A 95 13.07 14.20 -2.03
C GLY A 95 12.14 13.56 -1.00
N VAL A 96 11.09 14.27 -0.56
CA VAL A 96 10.21 13.89 0.55
C VAL A 96 8.78 13.72 0.04
N PHE A 97 8.14 12.62 0.44
CA PHE A 97 6.70 12.44 0.31
C PHE A 97 5.99 13.05 1.52
N HIS A 98 4.94 13.83 1.26
CA HIS A 98 4.01 14.31 2.26
C HIS A 98 2.63 13.73 1.95
N GLY A 99 1.88 13.26 2.94
CA GLY A 99 0.55 12.71 2.71
C GLY A 99 -0.21 12.44 3.99
N GLU A 100 -1.36 11.80 3.88
CA GLU A 100 -2.22 11.41 5.01
C GLU A 100 -2.14 9.91 5.27
N ILE A 101 -2.03 9.52 6.55
CA ILE A 101 -2.16 8.13 7.00
C ILE A 101 -3.49 7.54 6.52
N GLY A 102 -3.45 6.52 5.68
CA GLY A 102 -4.59 5.95 4.96
C GLY A 102 -5.23 4.73 5.62
N ASN A 103 -4.68 4.24 6.74
CA ASN A 103 -5.20 3.10 7.48
C ASN A 103 -5.32 3.41 8.98
N GLU A 104 -6.25 2.74 9.66
CA GLU A 104 -6.34 2.80 11.12
C GLU A 104 -5.15 2.07 11.75
N PRO A 105 -4.40 2.68 12.68
CA PRO A 105 -3.36 1.99 13.44
C PRO A 105 -3.93 0.85 14.27
N GLY A 106 -3.16 -0.24 14.35
CA GLY A 106 -3.48 -1.39 15.18
C GLY A 106 -2.90 -1.31 16.59
N VAL A 107 -1.58 -1.13 16.68
CA VAL A 107 -0.80 -1.16 17.92
C VAL A 107 0.02 0.11 18.15
N VAL A 108 0.50 0.74 17.07
CA VAL A 108 1.15 2.05 17.04
C VAL A 108 0.14 3.11 17.46
N LYS A 109 0.54 3.96 18.42
CA LYS A 109 -0.30 5.02 19.00
C LYS A 109 0.17 6.43 18.67
N THR A 110 1.30 6.55 17.97
CA THR A 110 1.94 7.83 17.60
C THR A 110 1.26 8.53 16.42
N VAL A 111 0.43 7.81 15.66
CA VAL A 111 -0.31 8.35 14.51
C VAL A 111 -1.78 7.94 14.55
N LYS A 112 -2.60 8.53 13.68
CA LYS A 112 -4.01 8.18 13.47
C LYS A 112 -4.40 8.33 12.01
N LEU A 113 -5.47 7.67 11.59
CA LEU A 113 -6.07 7.82 10.26
C LEU A 113 -6.28 9.32 9.91
N GLY A 114 -5.85 9.72 8.71
CA GLY A 114 -5.94 11.09 8.20
C GLY A 114 -4.92 12.07 8.75
N GLN A 115 -3.98 11.63 9.61
CA GLN A 115 -2.90 12.48 10.09
C GLN A 115 -1.88 12.75 8.98
N GLU A 116 -1.42 13.99 8.84
CA GLU A 116 -0.31 14.30 7.93
C GLU A 116 0.99 13.63 8.40
N TRP A 117 1.72 13.05 7.46
CA TRP A 117 3.02 12.43 7.67
C TRP A 117 3.96 12.79 6.52
N SER A 118 5.25 12.84 6.82
CA SER A 118 6.30 13.13 5.85
C SER A 118 7.41 12.09 5.96
N ILE A 119 7.93 11.64 4.82
CA ILE A 119 8.98 10.62 4.78
C ILE A 119 9.90 10.81 3.57
N PRO A 120 11.23 10.65 3.70
CA PRO A 120 12.13 10.59 2.55
C PRO A 120 11.78 9.43 1.61
N LYS A 121 11.92 9.62 0.30
CA LYS A 121 11.61 8.55 -0.67
C LYS A 121 12.39 7.25 -0.43
N GLN A 122 13.57 7.32 0.17
CA GLN A 122 14.43 6.17 0.43
C GLN A 122 13.91 5.30 1.59
N GLU A 123 13.04 5.83 2.44
CA GLU A 123 12.55 5.14 3.63
C GLU A 123 11.22 4.42 3.41
N ILE A 124 10.52 4.70 2.31
CA ILE A 124 9.30 3.97 1.96
C ILE A 124 9.57 2.47 1.82
N THR A 125 8.54 1.66 2.04
CA THR A 125 8.63 0.20 1.88
C THR A 125 7.82 -0.33 0.70
N ASP A 126 6.98 0.50 0.09
CA ASP A 126 6.29 0.18 -1.16
C ASP A 126 5.67 1.45 -1.78
N TRP A 127 5.09 1.32 -2.98
CA TRP A 127 4.24 2.33 -3.60
C TRP A 127 3.21 1.66 -4.51
N ILE A 128 2.16 2.38 -4.87
CA ILE A 128 1.09 1.87 -5.74
C ILE A 128 0.48 2.99 -6.57
N TYR A 129 0.13 2.67 -7.82
CA TYR A 129 -0.83 3.45 -8.61
C TYR A 129 -1.63 2.53 -9.52
N MET A 130 -2.77 3.02 -9.99
CA MET A 130 -3.64 2.35 -10.94
C MET A 130 -3.57 3.02 -12.30
N ASP A 131 -3.34 2.25 -13.35
CA ASP A 131 -3.36 2.71 -14.74
C ASP A 131 -3.93 1.62 -15.64
N ASP A 132 -4.83 2.01 -16.56
CA ASP A 132 -5.60 1.11 -17.43
C ASP A 132 -6.16 -0.17 -16.74
N GLY A 133 -6.72 0.00 -15.54
CA GLY A 133 -7.29 -1.11 -14.76
C GLY A 133 -6.26 -2.07 -14.15
N ARG A 134 -4.97 -1.78 -14.27
CA ARG A 134 -3.85 -2.52 -13.67
C ARG A 134 -3.24 -1.76 -12.50
N MET A 135 -2.71 -2.53 -11.56
CA MET A 135 -2.06 -2.07 -10.33
C MET A 135 -0.55 -2.20 -10.47
N TYR A 136 0.13 -1.06 -10.54
CA TYR A 136 1.58 -1.00 -10.60
C TYR A 136 2.16 -0.83 -9.20
N GLY A 137 3.38 -1.34 -8.98
CA GLY A 137 3.99 -1.41 -7.66
C GLY A 137 3.38 -2.52 -6.81
N ASN A 138 3.06 -2.19 -5.55
CA ASN A 138 2.51 -3.11 -4.56
C ASN A 138 3.39 -4.37 -4.40
N TYR A 139 4.71 -4.20 -4.44
CA TYR A 139 5.67 -5.30 -4.45
C TYR A 139 5.56 -6.19 -3.22
N THR A 140 5.34 -5.58 -2.07
CA THR A 140 5.27 -6.26 -0.76
C THR A 140 4.02 -7.14 -0.60
N ILE A 141 3.04 -7.07 -1.51
CA ILE A 141 1.92 -8.03 -1.51
C ILE A 141 2.34 -9.40 -2.03
N ARG A 142 3.31 -9.44 -2.97
CA ARG A 142 3.71 -10.65 -3.69
C ARG A 142 4.17 -11.78 -2.75
N PRO A 143 5.07 -11.55 -1.78
CA PRO A 143 5.45 -12.59 -0.81
C PRO A 143 4.31 -13.03 0.12
N LEU A 144 3.21 -12.27 0.18
CA LEU A 144 2.04 -12.59 1.01
C LEU A 144 0.96 -13.37 0.24
N LEU A 145 1.03 -13.46 -1.08
CA LEU A 145 -0.05 -14.03 -1.90
C LEU A 145 -0.31 -15.51 -1.62
N ASP A 146 0.70 -16.27 -1.22
CA ASP A 146 0.57 -17.72 -0.99
C ASP A 146 -0.05 -18.06 0.38
N SER A 147 0.00 -17.12 1.34
CA SER A 147 -0.70 -17.26 2.63
C SER A 147 -2.13 -16.69 2.59
N MET A 148 -2.53 -16.05 1.50
CA MET A 148 -3.88 -15.50 1.33
C MET A 148 -4.89 -16.57 0.87
N PRO A 149 -6.20 -16.36 1.16
CA PRO A 149 -7.27 -17.17 0.57
C PRO A 149 -7.14 -17.27 -0.96
N PRO A 150 -7.20 -18.47 -1.56
CA PRO A 150 -6.88 -18.66 -2.99
C PRO A 150 -7.67 -17.77 -3.94
N ALA A 151 -8.95 -17.51 -3.65
CA ALA A 151 -9.79 -16.63 -4.46
C ALA A 151 -9.31 -15.16 -4.41
N GLN A 152 -8.89 -14.70 -3.24
CA GLN A 152 -8.35 -13.35 -3.05
C GLN A 152 -7.00 -13.22 -3.73
N ALA A 153 -6.08 -14.17 -3.50
CA ALA A 153 -4.76 -14.17 -4.14
C ALA A 153 -4.88 -14.20 -5.68
N LYS A 154 -5.80 -15.01 -6.22
CA LYS A 154 -6.09 -15.06 -7.66
C LYS A 154 -6.63 -13.74 -8.20
N HIS A 155 -7.45 -13.03 -7.42
CA HIS A 155 -7.96 -11.72 -7.81
C HIS A 155 -6.83 -10.67 -7.85
N ILE A 156 -6.00 -10.60 -6.80
CA ILE A 156 -4.87 -9.68 -6.73
C ILE A 156 -3.90 -9.92 -7.89
N ARG A 157 -3.52 -11.19 -8.14
CA ARG A 157 -2.66 -11.55 -9.27
C ARG A 157 -3.18 -11.10 -10.63
N ARG A 158 -4.51 -11.00 -10.82
CA ARG A 158 -5.09 -10.56 -12.10
C ARG A 158 -4.94 -9.05 -12.32
N ILE A 159 -5.01 -8.28 -11.24
CA ILE A 159 -4.98 -6.82 -11.32
C ILE A 159 -3.57 -6.26 -11.21
N LEU A 160 -2.62 -6.99 -10.61
CA LEU A 160 -1.21 -6.61 -10.64
C LEU A 160 -0.75 -6.46 -12.09
N ALA A 161 -0.15 -5.32 -12.40
CA ALA A 161 0.64 -5.17 -13.61
C ALA A 161 1.75 -6.21 -13.56
N GLU A 162 1.90 -6.96 -14.65
CA GLU A 162 3.08 -7.80 -14.82
C GLU A 162 4.30 -6.89 -14.85
N ASP A 163 5.44 -7.43 -14.43
CA ASP A 163 6.70 -6.73 -14.55
C ASP A 163 6.89 -6.42 -16.04
N GLU A 164 6.67 -5.17 -16.46
CA GLU A 164 7.11 -4.73 -17.77
C GLU A 164 8.62 -4.90 -17.75
N VAL A 165 9.07 -6.04 -18.26
CA VAL A 165 10.45 -6.22 -18.68
C VAL A 165 10.62 -5.09 -19.69
N ALA A 166 11.34 -4.04 -19.30
CA ALA A 166 11.71 -3.00 -20.24
C ALA A 166 12.39 -3.72 -21.41
N GLU A 167 11.69 -3.82 -22.54
CA GLU A 167 12.31 -4.29 -23.76
C GLU A 167 13.39 -3.25 -24.09
N GLU A 168 14.66 -3.69 -24.03
CA GLU A 168 15.84 -2.92 -24.44
C GLU A 168 15.80 -2.57 -25.93
#